data_AF-G8NQX1-F1
#
_entry.id   AF-G8NQX1-F1
#
_cell.length_a   1.000
_cell.length_b   1.000
_cell.length_c   1.000
_cell.angle_alpha   90.00
_cell.angle_beta   90.00
_cell.angle_gamma   90.00
#
_symmetry.space_group_name_H-M   'P 1'
#
loop_
_entity.id
_entity.type
_entity.pdbx_description
1 polymer ?
#
loop_
_entity_poly.entity_id
_entity_poly.type
_entity_poly.pdbx_seq_one_letter_code
_entity_poly.pdbx_strand_id
1 'polypeptide(L)'
;MPIIIRFDHADEIIAHFAALVTPTLDPLLSIKYAGFVAVAAVTVYEMAIKDIFMDFATKKHPVLGSITRETFDRINGRVKYKVIKEEYVPLFGNKYSTKFAKKIQQRSSEFLRLNRRDIISSYNNIVVWRNEFAHAGRVPVTATFQEVVRSYEDGKEVIKCLNSTMVR
;
A
#
# COMPACT_ATOMS: atom_id res chain seq x y z
N MET A 1 6.63 -11.94 -16.14
CA MET A 1 5.47 -12.22 -15.27
C MET A 1 5.60 -11.40 -13.99
N PRO A 2 4.50 -10.80 -13.47
CA PRO A 2 4.51 -10.15 -12.14
C PRO A 2 4.88 -11.15 -11.04
N ILE A 3 5.46 -10.67 -9.93
CA ILE A 3 5.73 -11.53 -8.78
C ILE A 3 4.44 -11.81 -7.99
N ILE A 4 4.44 -12.86 -7.17
CA ILE A 4 3.36 -13.10 -6.21
C ILE A 4 3.56 -12.15 -5.04
N ILE A 5 2.63 -11.22 -4.84
CA ILE A 5 2.61 -10.36 -3.66
C ILE A 5 1.95 -11.14 -2.53
N ARG A 6 2.62 -11.23 -1.38
CA ARG A 6 2.13 -11.93 -0.21
C ARG A 6 1.53 -10.92 0.77
N PHE A 7 0.23 -11.04 1.00
CA PHE A 7 -0.50 -10.26 2.00
C PHE A 7 -0.90 -11.11 3.21
N ASP A 8 -0.58 -12.41 3.18
CA ASP A 8 -1.14 -13.44 4.05
C ASP A 8 -1.02 -13.10 5.54
N HIS A 9 0.17 -12.68 5.99
CA HIS A 9 0.38 -12.33 7.40
C HIS A 9 -0.42 -11.09 7.84
N ALA A 10 -0.59 -10.10 6.97
CA ALA A 10 -1.43 -8.95 7.28
C ALA A 10 -2.91 -9.35 7.23
N ASP A 11 -3.32 -10.17 6.28
CA ASP A 11 -4.69 -10.70 6.17
C ASP A 11 -5.08 -11.49 7.43
N GLU A 12 -4.21 -12.37 7.91
CA GLU A 12 -4.40 -13.17 9.14
C GLU A 12 -4.55 -12.27 10.37
N ILE A 13 -3.64 -11.30 10.55
CA ILE A 13 -3.67 -10.39 11.70
C ILE A 13 -4.91 -9.48 11.65
N ILE A 14 -5.27 -8.97 10.48
CA ILE A 14 -6.45 -8.12 10.31
C ILE A 14 -7.73 -8.91 10.58
N ALA A 15 -7.81 -10.16 10.13
CA ALA A 15 -8.91 -11.06 10.45
C ALA A 15 -9.00 -11.31 11.97
N HIS A 16 -7.87 -11.51 12.64
CA HIS A 16 -7.83 -11.65 14.09
C HIS A 16 -8.34 -10.40 14.80
N PHE A 17 -7.90 -9.20 14.41
CA PHE A 17 -8.44 -7.95 14.96
C PHE A 17 -9.93 -7.79 14.67
N ALA A 18 -10.39 -8.13 13.46
CA ALA A 18 -11.80 -8.03 13.10
C ALA A 18 -12.69 -8.92 13.98
N ALA A 19 -12.22 -10.10 14.37
CA ALA A 19 -12.92 -10.99 15.30
C ALA A 19 -13.05 -10.42 16.73
N LEU A 20 -12.11 -9.53 17.13
CA LEU A 20 -12.12 -8.87 18.44
C LEU A 20 -12.98 -7.60 18.47
N VAL A 21 -13.30 -7.01 17.30
CA VAL A 21 -14.13 -5.80 17.20
C VAL A 21 -15.61 -6.18 17.21
N THR A 22 -16.17 -6.25 18.41
CA THR A 22 -17.59 -6.50 18.65
C THR A 22 -18.36 -5.21 18.94
N PRO A 23 -19.71 -5.19 18.84
CA PRO A 23 -20.52 -4.02 19.21
C PRO A 23 -20.37 -3.58 20.68
N THR A 24 -19.89 -4.47 21.55
CA THR A 24 -19.65 -4.21 22.98
C THR A 24 -18.22 -3.77 23.29
N LEU A 25 -17.33 -3.74 22.29
CA LEU A 25 -15.95 -3.31 22.46
C LEU A 25 -15.91 -1.81 22.81
N ASP A 26 -15.03 -1.46 23.75
CA ASP A 26 -14.73 -0.07 24.07
C ASP A 26 -14.38 0.73 22.79
N PRO A 27 -15.05 1.87 22.52
CA PRO A 27 -14.81 2.65 21.31
C PRO A 27 -13.36 3.08 21.15
N LEU A 28 -12.69 3.48 22.24
CA LEU A 28 -11.30 3.92 22.18
C LEU A 28 -10.37 2.75 21.79
N LEU A 29 -10.63 1.55 22.32
CA LEU A 29 -9.90 0.34 21.95
C LEU A 29 -10.11 -0.04 20.48
N SER A 30 -11.33 0.10 19.95
CA SER A 30 -11.63 -0.11 18.53
C SER A 30 -10.79 0.80 17.61
N ILE A 31 -10.68 2.09 17.95
CA ILE A 31 -9.86 3.03 17.18
C ILE A 31 -8.36 2.70 17.30
N LYS A 32 -7.89 2.24 18.47
CA LYS A 32 -6.50 1.75 18.62
C LYS A 32 -6.22 0.55 17.73
N TYR A 33 -7.15 -0.41 17.65
CA TYR A 33 -7.03 -1.55 16.73
C TYR A 33 -7.00 -1.08 15.27
N ALA A 34 -7.80 -0.08 14.91
CA ALA A 34 -7.74 0.52 13.58
C ALA A 34 -6.33 1.10 13.28
N GLY A 35 -5.70 1.74 14.27
CA GLY A 35 -4.31 2.19 14.18
C GLY A 35 -3.31 1.06 13.95
N PHE A 36 -3.40 -0.04 14.70
CA PHE A 36 -2.55 -1.23 14.49
C PHE A 36 -2.75 -1.88 13.12
N VAL A 37 -4.00 -1.96 12.64
CA VAL A 37 -4.32 -2.43 11.29
C VAL A 37 -3.65 -1.54 10.24
N ALA A 38 -3.71 -0.22 10.39
CA ALA A 38 -3.06 0.72 9.47
C ALA A 38 -1.53 0.51 9.44
N VAL A 39 -0.90 0.26 10.60
CA VAL A 39 0.53 -0.08 10.68
C VAL A 39 0.83 -1.36 9.91
N ALA A 40 0.12 -2.45 10.19
CA ALA A 40 0.32 -3.73 9.52
C ALA A 40 0.14 -3.61 7.99
N ALA A 41 -0.94 -2.96 7.56
CA ALA A 41 -1.26 -2.71 6.16
C ALA A 41 -0.15 -1.95 5.41
N VAL A 42 0.32 -0.84 5.98
CA VAL A 42 1.32 -0.01 5.30
C VAL A 42 2.70 -0.68 5.30
N THR A 43 3.03 -1.47 6.33
CA THR A 43 4.27 -2.27 6.34
C THR A 43 4.27 -3.28 5.20
N VAL A 44 3.19 -4.02 4.96
CA VAL A 44 3.15 -4.98 3.84
C VAL A 44 3.17 -4.30 2.47
N TYR A 45 2.60 -3.10 2.35
CA TYR A 45 2.76 -2.30 1.13
C TYR A 45 4.21 -1.91 0.88
N GLU A 46 4.92 -1.47 1.92
CA GLU A 46 6.32 -1.11 1.82
C GLU A 46 7.15 -2.30 1.34
N MET A 47 6.98 -3.48 1.95
CA MET A 47 7.67 -4.69 1.55
C MET A 47 7.35 -5.07 0.10
N ALA A 48 6.08 -5.05 -0.29
CA ALA A 48 5.67 -5.34 -1.66
C ALA A 48 6.28 -4.36 -2.68
N ILE A 49 6.32 -3.06 -2.37
CA ILE A 49 6.94 -2.05 -3.22
C ILE A 49 8.44 -2.33 -3.40
N LYS A 50 9.15 -2.62 -2.30
CA LYS A 50 10.57 -2.99 -2.34
C LYS A 50 10.78 -4.20 -3.24
N ASP A 51 10.01 -5.27 -3.03
CA ASP A 51 10.15 -6.52 -3.79
C ASP A 51 9.87 -6.32 -5.28
N ILE A 52 8.83 -5.57 -5.64
CA ILE A 52 8.48 -5.27 -7.04
C ILE A 52 9.64 -4.55 -7.74
N PHE A 53 10.21 -3.51 -7.14
CA PHE A 53 11.28 -2.74 -7.77
C PHE A 53 12.59 -3.53 -7.79
N MET A 54 12.96 -4.22 -6.71
CA MET A 54 14.18 -5.03 -6.65
C MET A 54 14.15 -6.19 -7.66
N ASP A 55 13.03 -6.90 -7.76
CA ASP A 55 12.86 -7.99 -8.74
C ASP A 55 12.95 -7.47 -10.18
N PHE A 56 12.23 -6.39 -10.48
CA PHE A 56 12.26 -5.78 -11.80
C PHE A 56 13.67 -5.31 -12.19
N ALA A 57 14.36 -4.59 -11.30
CA ALA A 57 15.71 -4.09 -11.51
C ALA A 57 16.71 -5.22 -11.74
N THR A 58 16.69 -6.25 -10.90
CA THR A 58 17.59 -7.40 -10.98
C THR A 58 17.37 -8.17 -12.30
N LYS A 59 16.12 -8.34 -12.72
CA LYS A 59 15.79 -8.96 -14.01
C LYS A 59 16.21 -8.12 -15.21
N LYS A 60 16.35 -6.80 -15.06
CA LYS A 60 16.82 -5.91 -16.14
C LYS A 60 18.34 -5.94 -16.27
N HIS A 61 19.07 -5.73 -15.16
CA HIS A 61 20.52 -5.76 -15.14
C HIS A 61 21.04 -5.94 -13.69
N PRO A 62 22.07 -6.77 -13.44
CA PRO A 62 22.59 -7.00 -12.08
C PRO A 62 23.03 -5.72 -11.34
N VAL A 63 23.75 -4.82 -12.02
CA VAL A 63 24.20 -3.54 -11.42
C VAL A 63 23.02 -2.65 -11.05
N LEU A 64 21.98 -2.58 -11.90
CA LEU A 64 20.77 -1.83 -11.60
C LEU A 64 20.04 -2.44 -10.38
N GLY A 65 20.03 -3.76 -10.26
CA GLY A 65 19.54 -4.48 -9.09
C GLY A 65 20.25 -4.07 -7.80
N SER A 66 21.59 -3.96 -7.82
CA SER A 66 22.37 -3.52 -6.65
C SER A 66 22.03 -2.09 -6.21
N ILE A 67 22.03 -1.15 -7.16
CA ILE A 67 21.69 0.26 -6.90
C ILE A 67 20.26 0.39 -6.38
N THR A 68 19.32 -0.36 -6.98
CA THR A 68 17.92 -0.35 -6.57
C THR A 68 17.78 -0.89 -5.14
N ARG A 69 18.50 -1.96 -4.79
CA ARG A 69 18.48 -2.50 -3.43
C ARG A 69 18.92 -1.46 -2.40
N GLU A 70 20.06 -0.80 -2.63
CA GLU A 70 20.55 0.25 -1.73
C GLU A 70 19.60 1.45 -1.61
N THR A 71 18.95 1.80 -2.72
CA THR A 71 17.98 2.91 -2.77
C THR A 71 16.71 2.58 -1.99
N PHE A 72 16.15 1.38 -2.22
CA PHE A 72 14.87 0.96 -1.66
C PHE A 72 14.98 0.43 -0.22
N ASP A 73 16.16 0.03 0.24
CA ASP A 73 16.39 -0.31 1.65
C ASP A 73 16.07 0.89 2.59
N ARG A 74 16.28 2.12 2.09
CA ARG A 74 16.20 3.37 2.87
C ARG A 74 14.86 4.12 2.79
N ILE A 75 13.82 3.58 2.15
CA ILE A 75 12.59 4.36 1.89
C ILE A 75 11.73 4.61 3.14
N ASN A 76 11.93 3.89 4.25
CA ASN A 76 11.42 4.17 5.60
C ASN A 76 10.00 4.79 5.64
N GLY A 77 9.01 4.09 5.09
CA GLY A 77 7.62 4.55 5.10
C GLY A 77 7.24 5.65 4.09
N ARG A 78 8.13 6.04 3.18
CA ARG A 78 7.85 6.91 2.03
C ARG A 78 7.08 6.17 0.93
N VAL A 79 5.91 5.63 1.29
CA VAL A 79 5.10 4.78 0.42
C VAL A 79 3.84 5.45 -0.09
N LYS A 80 3.71 6.77 0.05
CA LYS A 80 2.58 7.54 -0.51
C LYS A 80 2.50 7.33 -2.03
N TYR A 81 1.29 7.27 -2.58
CA TYR A 81 1.09 7.06 -4.02
C TYR A 81 1.85 8.08 -4.88
N LYS A 82 1.85 9.35 -4.45
CA LYS A 82 2.58 10.43 -5.13
C LYS A 82 4.08 10.12 -5.27
N VAL A 83 4.72 9.65 -4.19
CA VAL A 83 6.14 9.28 -4.19
C VAL A 83 6.39 8.12 -5.16
N ILE A 84 5.55 7.09 -5.13
CA ILE A 84 5.67 5.94 -6.05
C ILE A 84 5.59 6.42 -7.51
N LYS A 85 4.60 7.26 -7.82
CA LYS A 85 4.33 7.75 -9.18
C LYS A 85 5.40 8.70 -9.70
N GLU A 86 5.84 9.64 -8.86
CA GLU A 86 6.66 10.78 -9.28
C GLU A 86 8.15 10.60 -9.01
N GLU A 87 8.52 9.74 -8.05
CA GLU A 87 9.93 9.51 -7.70
C GLU A 87 10.38 8.11 -8.08
N TYR A 88 9.64 7.05 -7.73
CA TYR A 88 10.14 5.68 -7.85
C TYR A 88 9.98 5.07 -9.25
N VAL A 89 8.79 5.11 -9.84
CA VAL A 89 8.56 4.58 -11.19
C VAL A 89 9.44 5.28 -12.25
N PRO A 90 9.63 6.61 -12.20
CA PRO A 90 10.45 7.32 -13.19
C PRO A 90 11.94 6.90 -13.22
N LEU A 91 12.49 6.35 -12.13
CA LEU A 91 13.87 5.83 -12.11
C LEU A 91 14.12 4.75 -13.17
N PHE A 92 13.05 4.09 -13.63
CA PHE A 92 13.11 3.01 -14.62
C PHE A 92 12.72 3.47 -16.04
N GLY A 93 12.42 4.76 -16.21
CA GLY A 93 12.16 5.41 -17.49
C GLY A 93 10.69 5.75 -17.75
N ASN A 94 10.47 6.79 -18.57
CA ASN A 94 9.15 7.39 -18.85
C ASN A 94 8.10 6.41 -19.35
N LYS A 95 8.51 5.37 -20.10
CA LYS A 95 7.63 4.30 -20.56
C LYS A 95 6.85 3.65 -19.40
N TYR A 96 7.51 3.41 -18.27
CA TYR A 96 6.89 2.80 -17.10
C TYR A 96 6.01 3.80 -16.35
N SER A 97 6.39 5.08 -16.30
CA SER A 97 5.56 6.15 -15.75
C SER A 97 4.23 6.27 -16.48
N THR A 98 4.24 6.30 -17.81
CA THR A 98 3.02 6.35 -18.62
C THR A 98 2.19 5.06 -18.46
N LYS A 99 2.85 3.90 -18.42
CA LYS A 99 2.16 2.60 -18.22
C LYS A 99 1.48 2.52 -16.86
N PHE A 100 2.15 2.96 -15.79
CA PHE A 100 1.59 2.99 -14.44
C PHE A 100 0.40 3.93 -14.38
N ALA A 101 0.57 5.16 -14.87
CA ALA A 101 -0.49 6.17 -14.89
C ALA A 101 -1.74 5.69 -15.64
N LYS A 102 -1.57 5.01 -16.78
CA LYS A 102 -2.70 4.43 -17.53
C LYS A 102 -3.39 3.32 -16.75
N LYS A 103 -2.63 2.38 -16.18
CA LYS A 103 -3.17 1.23 -15.42
C LYS A 103 -3.91 1.67 -14.17
N ILE A 104 -3.32 2.57 -13.39
CA ILE A 104 -3.94 3.05 -12.16
C ILE A 104 -5.19 3.87 -12.46
N GLN A 105 -5.18 4.72 -13.51
CA GLN A 105 -6.35 5.50 -13.90
C GLN A 105 -7.50 4.58 -14.33
N GLN A 106 -7.21 3.60 -15.19
CA GLN A 106 -8.20 2.62 -15.64
C GLN A 106 -8.81 1.87 -14.44
N ARG A 107 -7.96 1.39 -13.52
CA ARG A 107 -8.41 0.65 -12.34
C ARG A 107 -9.20 1.53 -11.38
N SER A 108 -8.77 2.77 -11.12
CA SER A 108 -9.51 3.74 -10.29
C SER A 108 -10.90 4.01 -10.85
N SER A 109 -11.01 4.27 -12.16
CA SER A 109 -12.31 4.55 -12.80
C SER A 109 -13.24 3.34 -12.75
N GLU A 110 -12.72 2.14 -12.98
CA GLU A 110 -13.50 0.90 -12.86
C GLU A 110 -13.97 0.67 -11.41
N PHE A 111 -13.04 0.79 -10.45
CA PHE A 111 -13.32 0.55 -9.04
C PHE A 111 -14.31 1.57 -8.47
N LEU A 112 -14.20 2.84 -8.86
CA LEU A 112 -15.13 3.91 -8.48
C LEU A 112 -16.55 3.63 -8.99
N ARG A 113 -16.69 3.12 -10.22
CA ARG A 113 -18.00 2.76 -10.77
C ARG A 113 -18.67 1.63 -10.00
N LEU A 114 -17.90 0.61 -9.60
CA LEU A 114 -18.40 -0.59 -8.94
C LEU A 114 -18.60 -0.43 -7.44
N ASN A 115 -17.66 0.20 -6.75
CA ASN A 115 -17.59 0.26 -5.29
C ASN A 115 -17.95 1.64 -4.72
N ARG A 116 -18.12 2.66 -5.57
CA ARG A 116 -18.35 4.07 -5.18
C ARG A 116 -17.24 4.64 -4.30
N ARG A 117 -16.02 4.10 -4.41
CA ARG A 117 -14.82 4.52 -3.69
C ARG A 117 -13.62 4.57 -4.64
N ASP A 118 -12.65 5.42 -4.33
CA ASP A 118 -11.44 5.58 -5.13
C ASP A 118 -10.23 4.90 -4.45
N ILE A 119 -9.56 3.99 -5.17
CA ILE A 119 -8.45 3.20 -4.61
C ILE A 119 -7.23 4.05 -4.24
N ILE A 120 -6.99 5.17 -4.94
CA ILE A 120 -5.86 6.07 -4.65
C ILE A 120 -6.12 6.80 -3.34
N SER A 121 -7.35 7.28 -3.15
CA SER A 121 -7.80 7.94 -1.93
C SER A 121 -7.76 6.99 -0.73
N SER A 122 -8.32 5.77 -0.87
CA SER A 122 -8.25 4.72 0.15
C SER A 122 -6.79 4.40 0.53
N TYR A 123 -5.92 4.23 -0.45
CA TYR A 123 -4.49 3.96 -0.23
C TYR A 123 -3.77 5.12 0.49
N ASN A 124 -4.04 6.37 0.11
CA ASN A 124 -3.40 7.51 0.77
C ASN A 124 -3.91 7.69 2.20
N ASN A 125 -5.19 7.45 2.45
CA ASN A 125 -5.79 7.55 3.79
C ASN A 125 -5.13 6.58 4.77
N ILE A 126 -4.94 5.31 4.38
CA ILE A 126 -4.30 4.33 5.28
C ILE A 126 -2.84 4.67 5.60
N VAL A 127 -2.11 5.26 4.64
CA VAL A 127 -0.76 5.79 4.89
C VAL A 127 -0.79 6.97 5.87
N VAL A 128 -1.79 7.85 5.79
CA VAL A 128 -1.99 8.96 6.74
C VAL A 128 -2.29 8.41 8.14
N TRP A 129 -3.26 7.50 8.28
CA TRP A 129 -3.64 6.92 9.57
C TRP A 129 -2.49 6.17 10.24
N ARG A 130 -1.68 5.44 9.46
CA ARG A 130 -0.45 4.83 9.99
C ARG A 130 0.48 5.88 10.57
N ASN A 131 0.71 6.99 9.86
CA ASN A 131 1.64 8.01 10.30
C ASN A 131 1.13 8.73 11.57
N GLU A 132 -0.16 9.05 11.62
CA GLU A 132 -0.79 9.64 12.81
C GLU A 132 -0.66 8.71 14.02
N PHE A 133 -0.92 7.41 13.84
CA PHE A 133 -0.86 6.44 14.92
C PHE A 133 0.57 6.14 15.37
N ALA A 134 1.44 5.73 14.46
CA ALA A 134 2.78 5.23 14.80
C ALA A 134 3.79 6.33 15.12
N HIS A 135 3.66 7.52 14.52
CA HIS A 135 4.64 8.60 14.69
C HIS A 135 4.11 9.75 15.55
N ALA A 136 2.82 10.09 15.45
CA ALA A 136 2.23 11.16 16.26
C ALA A 136 1.56 10.67 17.55
N GLY A 137 1.42 9.35 17.75
CA GLY A 137 0.73 8.77 18.89
C GLY A 137 -0.76 9.11 18.94
N ARG A 138 -1.33 9.53 17.79
CA ARG A 138 -2.72 9.98 17.68
C ARG A 138 -3.56 8.87 17.11
N VAL A 139 -4.66 8.56 17.77
CA VAL A 139 -5.64 7.61 17.24
C VAL A 139 -6.39 8.30 16.08
N PRO A 140 -6.61 7.64 14.93
CA PRO A 140 -7.32 8.24 13.82
C PRO A 140 -8.75 8.64 14.22
N VAL A 141 -9.00 9.93 14.42
CA VAL A 141 -10.32 10.44 14.84
C VAL A 141 -11.36 10.43 13.72
N THR A 142 -10.91 10.32 12.48
CA THR A 142 -11.74 10.36 11.27
C THR A 142 -11.97 8.98 10.65
N ALA A 143 -11.53 7.90 11.27
CA ALA A 143 -11.60 6.57 10.70
C ALA A 143 -12.11 5.53 11.70
N THR A 144 -13.13 4.80 11.27
CA THR A 144 -13.61 3.59 11.94
C THR A 144 -12.72 2.40 11.59
N PHE A 145 -12.72 1.37 12.44
CA PHE A 145 -12.02 0.12 12.17
C PHE A 145 -12.38 -0.46 10.79
N GLN A 146 -13.67 -0.47 10.44
CA GLN A 146 -14.13 -0.99 9.15
C GLN A 146 -13.62 -0.18 7.95
N GLU A 147 -13.51 1.15 8.08
CA GLU A 147 -12.95 1.99 7.02
C GLU A 147 -11.46 1.72 6.81
N VAL A 148 -10.71 1.46 7.88
CA VAL A 148 -9.30 1.09 7.77
C VAL A 148 -9.15 -0.26 7.05
N VAL A 149 -9.91 -1.28 7.45
CA VAL A 149 -9.88 -2.60 6.80
C VAL A 149 -10.28 -2.50 5.32
N ARG A 150 -11.33 -1.73 5.00
CA ARG A 150 -11.73 -1.50 3.60
C ARG A 150 -10.64 -0.77 2.82
N SER A 151 -10.00 0.23 3.42
CA SER A 151 -8.92 0.98 2.77
C SER A 151 -7.68 0.12 2.53
N TYR A 152 -7.46 -0.88 3.38
CA TYR A 152 -6.46 -1.92 3.15
C TYR A 152 -6.81 -2.78 1.94
N GLU A 153 -8.03 -3.31 1.85
CA GLU A 153 -8.43 -4.10 0.67
C GLU A 153 -8.38 -3.29 -0.64
N ASP A 154 -8.90 -2.06 -0.62
CA ASP A 154 -8.85 -1.16 -1.77
C ASP A 154 -7.40 -0.81 -2.14
N GLY A 155 -6.52 -0.62 -1.15
CA GLY A 155 -5.11 -0.26 -1.35
C GLY A 155 -4.26 -1.36 -1.99
N LYS A 156 -4.61 -2.64 -1.81
CA LYS A 156 -3.97 -3.77 -2.52
C LYS A 156 -4.03 -3.59 -4.05
N GLU A 157 -5.07 -2.93 -4.57
CA GLU A 157 -5.22 -2.66 -6.01
C GLU A 157 -4.15 -1.73 -6.55
N VAL A 158 -3.67 -0.77 -5.74
CA VAL A 158 -2.55 0.12 -6.11
C VAL A 158 -1.27 -0.70 -6.27
N ILE A 159 -1.01 -1.61 -5.32
CA ILE A 159 0.17 -2.50 -5.35
C ILE A 159 0.09 -3.47 -6.53
N LYS A 160 -1.09 -4.04 -6.81
CA LYS A 160 -1.31 -4.89 -8.00
C LYS A 160 -1.07 -4.12 -9.31
N CYS A 161 -1.52 -2.86 -9.40
CA CYS A 161 -1.25 -2.01 -10.56
C CYS A 161 0.26 -1.77 -10.75
N LEU A 162 0.98 -1.50 -9.66
CA LEU A 162 2.44 -1.32 -9.67
C LEU A 162 3.15 -2.59 -10.15
N ASN A 163 2.84 -3.74 -9.54
CA ASN A 163 3.44 -5.03 -9.88
C ASN A 163 3.20 -5.41 -11.35
N SER A 164 1.98 -5.20 -11.87
CA SER A 164 1.68 -5.45 -13.28
C SER A 164 2.34 -4.44 -14.24
N THR A 165 2.78 -3.29 -13.72
CA THR A 165 3.52 -2.30 -14.50
C THR A 165 4.99 -2.67 -14.63
N MET A 166 5.62 -3.02 -13.50
CA MET A 166 7.04 -3.33 -13.37
C MET A 166 7.35 -4.79 -13.76
N VAL A 167 7.01 -5.14 -15.00
CA VAL A 167 7.32 -6.44 -15.61
C VAL A 167 8.26 -6.21 -16.79
N ARG A 168 9.30 -7.05 -16.91
CA ARG A 168 10.25 -7.03 -18.03
C ARG A 168 9.56 -7.35 -19.35
#